data_AF-A0A4Y2GKD2-F1
#
_entry.id   AF-A0A4Y2GKD2-F1
#
_cell.length_a   1.000
_cell.length_b   1.000
_cell.length_c   1.000
_cell.angle_alpha   90.00
_cell.angle_beta   90.00
_cell.angle_gamma   90.00
#
_symmetry.space_group_name_H-M   'P 1'
#
loop_
_entity.id
_entity.type
_entity.pdbx_description
1 polymer ?
#
loop_
_entity_poly.entity_id
_entity_poly.type
_entity_poly.pdbx_seq_one_letter_code
_entity_poly.pdbx_strand_id
1 'polypeptide(L)'
;MCRCEANFFLLDITTDTILQEIAEEIEQENDLSIKGIRRFAKRTNGTVLPSDKVLVTAYGTTLPPEIRIWYANQKLRLFIDNPRRCSNCQAFNHSTRSCKPNSIRCGKCSEAHPPILMRHVPLHQSSVPTVN
;
A
#
# COMPACT_ATOMS: atom_id res chain seq x y z
N MET A 1 -1.56 3.33 -28.19
CA MET A 1 -1.81 1.98 -27.65
C MET A 1 -2.08 2.09 -26.15
N CYS A 2 -3.29 1.76 -25.70
CA CYS A 2 -3.58 1.63 -24.27
C CYS A 2 -2.82 0.42 -23.74
N ARG A 3 -1.80 0.62 -22.92
CA ARG A 3 -1.15 -0.46 -22.16
C ARG A 3 -2.01 -0.71 -20.93
N CYS A 4 -2.80 -1.78 -20.96
CA CYS A 4 -3.52 -2.25 -19.80
C CYS A 4 -2.55 -2.99 -18.88
N GLU A 5 -2.62 -2.69 -17.59
CA GLU A 5 -1.75 -3.26 -16.56
C GLU A 5 -2.61 -3.79 -15.42
N ALA A 6 -2.26 -4.96 -14.93
CA ALA A 6 -2.93 -5.59 -13.82
C ALA A 6 -1.94 -5.77 -12.67
N ASN A 7 -2.32 -5.30 -11.49
CA ASN A 7 -1.50 -5.38 -10.29
C ASN A 7 -2.09 -6.41 -9.33
N PHE A 8 -1.26 -7.31 -8.81
CA PHE A 8 -1.67 -8.33 -7.85
C PHE A 8 -0.59 -8.63 -6.84
N PHE A 9 -0.98 -9.22 -5.72
CA PHE A 9 -0.08 -9.66 -4.67
C PHE A 9 0.28 -11.12 -4.82
N LEU A 10 1.55 -11.41 -4.57
CA LEU A 10 2.02 -12.69 -4.06
C LEU A 10 2.19 -12.57 -2.55
N LEU A 11 1.77 -13.61 -1.85
CA LEU A 11 1.84 -13.71 -0.39
C LEU A 11 2.82 -14.83 -0.02
N ASP A 12 3.28 -14.81 1.24
CA ASP A 12 4.12 -15.86 1.81
C ASP A 12 5.46 -16.08 1.06
N ILE A 13 5.98 -15.02 0.43
CA ILE A 13 7.26 -15.03 -0.28
C ILE A 13 8.38 -14.72 0.72
N THR A 14 9.35 -15.63 0.88
CA THR A 14 10.45 -15.44 1.82
C THR A 14 11.26 -14.17 1.48
N THR A 15 11.82 -13.52 2.49
CA THR A 15 12.42 -12.18 2.33
C THR A 15 13.79 -12.20 1.65
N ASP A 16 14.44 -13.35 1.67
CA ASP A 16 15.72 -13.68 1.03
C ASP A 16 15.57 -14.03 -0.46
N THR A 17 14.36 -14.28 -0.95
CA THR A 17 14.14 -14.56 -2.36
C THR A 17 14.45 -13.38 -3.27
N ILE A 18 15.16 -13.67 -4.37
CA ILE A 18 15.44 -12.72 -5.44
C ILE A 18 14.17 -12.50 -6.27
N LEU A 19 13.71 -11.24 -6.37
CA LEU A 19 12.47 -10.90 -7.07
C LEU A 19 12.52 -11.19 -8.58
N GLN A 20 13.71 -11.12 -9.18
CA GLN A 20 13.91 -11.38 -10.60
C GLN A 20 13.60 -12.84 -10.95
N GLU A 21 14.04 -13.79 -10.11
CA GLU A 21 13.78 -15.23 -10.30
C GLU A 21 12.28 -15.53 -10.24
N ILE A 22 11.55 -14.88 -9.31
CA ILE A 22 10.10 -14.97 -9.22
C ILE A 22 9.43 -14.48 -10.50
N ALA A 23 9.89 -13.34 -11.05
CA ALA A 23 9.31 -12.80 -12.26
C ALA A 23 9.49 -13.77 -13.45
N GLU A 24 10.71 -14.29 -13.63
CA GLU A 24 11.03 -15.24 -14.71
C GLU A 24 10.22 -16.53 -14.61
N GLU A 25 10.07 -17.09 -13.41
CA GLU A 25 9.26 -18.29 -13.19
C GLU A 25 7.78 -18.06 -13.52
N ILE A 26 7.22 -16.90 -13.14
CA ILE A 26 5.83 -16.56 -13.44
C ILE A 26 5.63 -16.45 -14.95
N GLU A 27 6.56 -15.81 -15.67
CA GLU A 27 6.48 -15.69 -17.12
C GLU A 27 6.54 -17.06 -17.83
N GLN A 28 7.34 -17.99 -17.31
CA GLN A 28 7.49 -19.33 -17.88
C GLN A 28 6.30 -20.25 -17.62
N GLU A 29 5.72 -20.21 -16.42
CA GLU A 29 4.69 -21.18 -16.00
C GLU A 29 3.25 -20.70 -16.19
N ASN A 30 3.00 -19.40 -16.41
CA ASN A 30 1.63 -18.83 -16.34
C ASN A 30 1.14 -18.08 -17.58
N ASP A 31 1.91 -18.03 -18.66
CA ASP A 31 1.59 -17.22 -19.86
C ASP A 31 1.24 -15.76 -19.50
N LEU A 32 2.03 -15.19 -18.58
CA LEU A 32 1.93 -13.79 -18.14
C LEU A 32 3.20 -13.05 -18.56
N SER A 33 3.06 -11.79 -18.96
CA SER A 33 4.22 -10.91 -19.18
C SER A 33 4.36 -9.93 -18.03
N ILE A 34 5.47 -9.99 -17.29
CA ILE A 34 5.70 -9.16 -16.11
C ILE A 34 6.34 -7.84 -16.52
N LYS A 35 5.67 -6.74 -16.16
CA LYS A 35 6.19 -5.37 -16.33
C LYS A 35 7.13 -4.98 -15.19
N GLY A 36 6.80 -5.41 -13.97
CA GLY A 36 7.56 -5.04 -12.80
C GLY A 36 7.18 -5.84 -11.57
N ILE A 37 8.14 -5.96 -10.67
CA ILE A 37 7.98 -6.66 -9.40
C ILE A 37 8.63 -5.83 -8.29
N ARG A 38 7.97 -5.71 -7.14
CA ARG A 38 8.54 -5.02 -5.98
C ARG A 38 8.06 -5.61 -4.66
N ARG A 39 8.96 -5.62 -3.68
CA ARG A 39 8.63 -6.01 -2.30
C ARG A 39 8.23 -4.80 -1.47
N PHE A 40 7.23 -4.96 -0.60
CA PHE A 40 6.93 -3.93 0.38
C PHE A 40 7.90 -3.97 1.54
N ALA A 41 8.11 -2.82 2.18
CA ALA A 41 8.85 -2.73 3.41
C ALA A 41 7.95 -2.22 4.53
N LYS A 42 7.98 -2.89 5.67
CA LYS A 42 7.27 -2.50 6.89
C LYS A 42 8.22 -1.69 7.77
N ARG A 43 7.74 -0.54 8.24
CA ARG A 43 8.45 0.25 9.27
C ARG A 43 7.98 -0.20 10.64
N THR A 44 8.88 -0.74 11.45
CA THR A 44 8.64 -1.14 12.84
C THR A 44 9.72 -0.53 13.71
N ASN A 45 9.35 0.28 14.71
CA ASN A 45 10.25 0.90 15.68
C ASN A 45 11.47 1.63 15.07
N GLY A 46 11.29 2.28 13.91
CA GLY A 46 12.36 3.00 13.21
C GLY A 46 13.19 2.14 12.26
N THR A 47 13.06 0.81 12.31
CA THR A 47 13.70 -0.12 11.39
C THR A 47 12.80 -0.44 10.20
N VAL A 48 13.40 -0.54 9.01
CA VAL A 48 12.72 -0.95 7.77
C VAL A 48 12.99 -2.43 7.55
N LEU A 49 11.95 -3.25 7.63
CA LEU A 49 12.03 -4.69 7.40
C LEU A 49 11.31 -5.07 6.10
N PRO A 50 11.86 -5.97 5.29
CA PRO A 50 11.17 -6.49 4.11
C PRO A 50 9.90 -7.26 4.52
N SER A 51 8.83 -7.12 3.74
CA SER A 51 7.61 -7.92 3.90
C SER A 51 7.69 -9.20 3.08
N ASP A 52 6.96 -10.19 3.55
CA ASP A 52 6.51 -11.39 2.84
C ASP A 52 5.64 -11.12 1.60
N LYS A 53 5.11 -9.91 1.44
CA LYS A 53 4.22 -9.53 0.33
C LYS A 53 5.00 -8.89 -0.81
N VAL A 54 4.74 -9.36 -2.02
CA VAL A 54 5.31 -8.85 -3.25
C VAL A 54 4.19 -8.34 -4.15
N LEU A 55 4.34 -7.12 -4.68
CA LEU A 55 3.50 -6.60 -5.74
C LEU A 55 4.08 -7.01 -7.08
N VAL A 56 3.23 -7.59 -7.93
CA VAL A 56 3.55 -7.90 -9.31
C VAL A 56 2.65 -7.06 -10.21
N THR A 57 3.25 -6.46 -11.22
CA THR A 57 2.56 -5.74 -12.30
C THR A 57 2.73 -6.54 -13.58
N ALA A 58 1.65 -7.06 -14.12
CA ALA A 58 1.64 -7.76 -15.40
C ALA A 58 0.99 -6.90 -16.49
N TYR A 59 1.41 -7.11 -17.74
CA TYR A 59 0.71 -6.57 -18.90
C TYR A 59 -0.58 -7.36 -19.13
N GLY A 60 -1.66 -6.65 -19.47
CA GLY A 60 -2.96 -7.26 -19.78
C GLY A 60 -4.12 -6.62 -19.01
N THR A 61 -5.34 -7.00 -19.41
CA THR A 61 -6.59 -6.58 -18.75
C THR A 61 -7.13 -7.64 -17.80
N THR A 62 -6.74 -8.89 -17.99
CA THR A 62 -7.28 -10.06 -17.29
C THR A 62 -6.16 -10.88 -16.68
N LEU A 63 -6.29 -11.20 -15.40
CA LEU A 63 -5.41 -12.12 -14.70
C LEU A 63 -6.09 -13.48 -14.55
N PRO A 64 -5.33 -14.59 -14.60
CA PRO A 64 -5.88 -15.89 -14.25
C PRO A 64 -6.33 -15.92 -12.77
N PRO A 65 -7.27 -16.79 -12.40
CA PRO A 65 -7.75 -16.88 -11.01
C PRO A 65 -6.65 -17.34 -10.04
N GLU A 66 -5.71 -18.15 -10.54
CA GLU A 66 -4.58 -18.72 -9.81
C GLU A 66 -3.35 -18.70 -10.72
N ILE A 67 -2.17 -18.62 -10.13
CA ILE A 67 -0.89 -18.81 -10.83
C ILE A 67 -0.10 -19.93 -10.16
N ARG A 68 0.80 -20.54 -10.91
CA ARG A 68 1.79 -21.49 -10.44
C ARG A 68 3.09 -20.78 -10.08
N ILE A 69 3.58 -21.04 -8.88
CA ILE A 69 4.89 -20.58 -8.38
C ILE A 69 5.41 -21.64 -7.40
N TRP A 70 6.69 -21.99 -7.51
CA TRP A 70 7.37 -23.06 -6.77
C TRP A 70 6.57 -24.34 -6.67
N TYR A 71 6.05 -24.80 -7.82
CA TYR A 71 5.25 -26.01 -7.93
C TYR A 71 3.91 -25.98 -7.16
N ALA A 72 3.48 -24.82 -6.64
CA ALA A 72 2.22 -24.62 -5.96
C ALA A 72 1.31 -23.64 -6.71
N ASN A 73 0.00 -23.81 -6.58
CA ASN A 73 -0.98 -22.88 -7.11
C ASN A 73 -1.33 -21.83 -6.05
N GLN A 74 -1.19 -20.56 -6.38
CA GLN A 74 -1.52 -19.44 -5.52
C GLN A 74 -2.66 -18.63 -6.12
N LYS A 75 -3.72 -18.41 -5.33
CA LYS A 75 -4.82 -17.51 -5.68
C LYS A 75 -4.34 -16.07 -5.74
N LEU A 76 -4.64 -15.39 -6.84
CA LEU A 76 -4.27 -13.99 -7.00
C LEU A 76 -5.18 -13.08 -6.16
N ARG A 77 -4.55 -12.12 -5.48
CA ARG A 77 -5.27 -11.00 -4.86
C ARG A 77 -4.95 -9.72 -5.63
N LEU A 78 -5.96 -9.15 -6.27
CA LEU A 78 -5.83 -7.87 -6.95
C LEU A 78 -5.34 -6.79 -5.98
N PHE A 79 -4.41 -5.98 -6.46
CA PHE A 79 -3.96 -4.79 -5.77
C PHE A 79 -4.86 -3.62 -6.13
N ILE A 80 -5.54 -3.08 -5.13
CA ILE A 80 -6.35 -1.87 -5.25
C ILE A 80 -5.53 -0.74 -4.62
N ASP A 81 -5.16 0.24 -5.45
CA ASP A 81 -4.44 1.41 -4.97
C ASP A 81 -5.27 2.16 -3.92
N ASN A 82 -4.58 2.63 -2.88
CA ASN A 82 -5.23 3.52 -1.92
C ASN A 82 -5.64 4.81 -2.63
N PRO A 83 -6.93 5.18 -2.60
CA PRO A 83 -7.38 6.38 -3.28
C PRO A 83 -6.64 7.58 -2.73
N ARG A 84 -6.19 8.45 -3.66
CA ARG A 84 -5.34 9.58 -3.31
C ARG A 84 -6.12 10.54 -2.41
N ARG A 85 -5.63 10.73 -1.18
CA ARG A 85 -6.10 11.77 -0.27
C ARG A 85 -5.37 13.08 -0.54
N CYS A 86 -6.12 14.18 -0.62
CA CYS A 86 -5.55 15.51 -0.62
C CYS A 86 -4.75 15.72 0.68
N SER A 87 -3.46 16.04 0.58
CA SER A 87 -2.60 16.21 1.75
C SER A 87 -2.99 17.39 2.63
N ASN A 88 -3.71 18.38 2.07
CA ASN A 88 -4.13 19.57 2.80
C ASN A 88 -5.42 19.30 3.59
N CYS A 89 -6.48 18.83 2.92
CA CYS A 89 -7.81 18.69 3.54
C CYS A 89 -8.27 17.25 3.79
N GLN A 90 -7.46 16.25 3.42
CA GLN A 90 -7.74 14.81 3.59
C GLN A 90 -8.91 14.24 2.75
N ALA A 91 -9.54 15.02 1.86
CA ALA A 91 -10.61 14.56 0.96
C ALA A 91 -10.07 13.82 -0.30
N PHE A 92 -10.92 13.01 -0.95
CA PHE A 92 -10.52 12.07 -2.03
C PHE A 92 -10.78 12.53 -3.47
N ASN A 93 -11.39 13.69 -3.68
CA ASN A 93 -11.94 14.10 -4.98
C ASN A 93 -11.12 15.17 -5.72
N HIS A 94 -9.95 15.54 -5.21
CA HIS A 94 -9.12 16.57 -5.83
C HIS A 94 -7.65 16.40 -5.47
N SER A 95 -6.78 16.95 -6.32
CA SER A 95 -5.35 17.03 -6.04
C SER A 95 -5.07 18.14 -5.01
N THR A 96 -3.95 18.04 -4.29
CA THR A 96 -3.49 19.11 -3.39
C THR A 96 -3.42 20.49 -4.07
N ARG A 97 -3.09 20.53 -5.37
CA ARG A 97 -2.97 21.78 -6.14
C ARG A 97 -4.31 22.47 -6.41
N SER A 98 -5.38 21.69 -6.55
CA SER A 98 -6.75 22.19 -6.77
C SER A 98 -7.54 22.31 -5.47
N CYS A 99 -6.86 22.24 -4.32
CA CYS A 99 -7.49 22.30 -3.02
C CYS A 99 -7.94 23.74 -2.71
N LYS A 100 -9.10 23.87 -2.06
CA LYS A 100 -9.60 25.18 -1.63
C LYS A 100 -8.63 25.83 -0.63
N PRO A 101 -8.33 27.12 -0.75
CA PRO A 101 -7.54 27.85 0.25
C PRO A 101 -8.12 27.67 1.66
N ASN A 102 -7.26 27.70 2.68
CA ASN A 102 -7.63 27.61 4.11
C ASN A 102 -8.37 26.34 4.55
N SER A 103 -8.26 25.23 3.79
CA SER A 103 -8.92 23.95 4.12
C SER A 103 -8.00 22.93 4.80
N ILE A 104 -6.94 23.39 5.47
CA ILE A 104 -5.96 22.51 6.12
C ILE A 104 -6.64 21.72 7.25
N ARG A 105 -6.50 20.40 7.20
CA ARG A 105 -7.02 19.44 8.19
C ARG A 105 -5.90 18.53 8.65
N CYS A 106 -6.00 18.06 9.89
CA CYS A 106 -5.01 17.16 10.45
C CYS A 106 -4.98 15.82 9.69
N GLY A 107 -3.78 15.34 9.30
CA GLY A 107 -3.62 14.06 8.61
C GLY A 107 -3.97 12.82 9.45
N LYS A 108 -4.10 12.96 10.77
CA LYS A 108 -4.38 11.85 11.70
C LYS A 108 -5.87 11.72 12.01
N CYS A 109 -6.54 12.81 12.39
CA CYS A 109 -7.98 12.82 12.74
C CYS A 109 -8.89 13.43 11.67
N SER A 110 -8.36 14.08 10.63
CA SER A 110 -9.12 14.77 9.57
C SER A 110 -9.97 15.97 10.04
N GLU A 111 -9.75 16.44 11.26
CA GLU A 111 -10.41 17.61 11.83
C GLU A 111 -9.60 18.91 11.63
N ALA A 112 -10.26 20.04 11.84
CA ALA A 112 -9.63 21.36 11.82
C ALA A 112 -9.05 21.68 13.20
N HIS A 113 -7.74 21.95 13.26
CA HIS A 113 -7.05 22.35 14.50
C HIS A 113 -6.14 23.56 14.24
N PRO A 114 -5.87 24.39 15.26
CA PRO A 114 -4.86 25.44 15.18
C PRO A 114 -3.49 24.85 14.80
N PRO A 115 -2.65 25.56 14.01
CA PRO A 115 -1.36 25.06 13.53
C PRO A 115 -0.42 24.56 14.65
N ILE A 116 -0.55 25.12 15.85
CA ILE A 116 0.27 24.81 17.04
C ILE A 116 -0.07 23.43 17.62
N LEU A 117 -1.27 22.89 17.36
CA LEU A 117 -1.77 21.61 17.89
C LEU A 117 -1.72 20.45 16.88
N MET A 118 -1.13 20.67 15.69
CA MET A 118 -0.98 19.64 14.65
C MET A 118 0.01 18.51 15.01
N ARG A 119 0.68 18.60 16.18
CA ARG A 119 1.38 17.49 16.82
C ARG A 119 0.46 16.86 17.85
N HIS A 120 -0.20 15.76 17.50
CA HIS A 120 -0.92 14.96 18.49
C HIS A 120 0.06 14.44 19.54
N VAL A 121 0.09 15.06 20.72
CA VAL A 121 0.59 14.43 21.93
C VAL A 121 -0.35 13.26 22.23
N PRO A 122 0.15 12.04 22.49
CA PRO A 122 -0.72 10.94 22.91
C PRO A 122 -1.43 11.36 24.19
N LEU A 123 -2.77 11.35 24.21
CA LEU A 123 -3.54 11.45 25.44
C LEU A 123 -3.32 10.16 26.23
N HIS A 124 -2.20 10.05 26.94
CA HIS A 124 -2.02 9.02 27.95
C HIS A 124 -2.70 9.51 29.23
N GLN A 125 -3.85 8.89 29.51
CA GLN A 125 -4.47 8.69 30.83
C GLN A 125 -4.63 9.94 31.71
N SER A 126 -5.78 10.61 31.58
CA SER A 126 -6.35 11.39 32.66
C SER A 126 -6.79 10.44 33.79
N SER A 127 -6.05 10.43 34.91
CA SER A 127 -6.55 9.92 36.18
C SER A 127 -7.74 10.78 36.62
N VAL A 128 -8.88 10.13 36.85
CA VAL A 128 -10.07 10.73 37.45
C VAL A 128 -9.73 11.11 38.91
N PRO A 129 -10.05 12.32 39.40
CA PRO A 129 -9.94 12.60 40.83
C PRO A 129 -11.09 11.90 41.56
N THR A 130 -10.77 10.92 42.41
CA THR A 130 -11.71 10.36 43.36
C THR A 130 -12.03 11.42 44.42
N VAL A 131 -13.29 11.85 44.45
CA VAL A 131 -13.88 12.63 45.53
C VAL A 131 -13.80 11.81 46.82
N ASN A 132 -13.25 12.41 47.88
CA ASN A 132 -13.56 12.03 49.26
C ASN A 132 -13.53 13.31 50.11
#